data_AF-A0A126V120-F1
#
_entry.id   AF-A0A126V120-F1
#
_cell.length_a   1.000
_cell.length_b   1.000
_cell.length_c   1.000
_cell.angle_alpha   90.00
_cell.angle_beta   90.00
_cell.angle_gamma   90.00
#
_symmetry.space_group_name_H-M   'P 1'
#
loop_
_entity.id
_entity.type
_entity.pdbx_description
1 polymer ?
#
loop_
_entity_poly.entity_id
_entity_poly.type
_entity_poly.pdbx_seq_one_letter_code
_entity_poly.pdbx_strand_id
1 'polypeptide(L)'
;MQKTTVQRFGQVIGLKSTCIQAYRDLHDGSGVRDLLTAANIRNFNIFLTEMPDGKTYEFAFYEYVGDNYDEDMARLAVDPRNQEWLKICDPMQFPLPGEDSWRQMENVFYNP
;
A
#
# COMPACT_ATOMS: atom_id res chain seq x y z
N MET A 1 -27.06 -10.12 10.40
CA MET A 1 -25.90 -9.26 10.17
C MET A 1 -25.01 -9.99 9.18
N GLN A 2 -24.89 -9.47 7.96
CA GLN A 2 -24.09 -10.09 6.91
C GLN A 2 -22.62 -9.99 7.37
N LYS A 3 -21.96 -11.15 7.47
CA LYS A 3 -20.60 -11.25 7.97
C LYS A 3 -19.69 -10.67 6.87
N THR A 4 -19.34 -9.39 6.94
CA THR A 4 -18.37 -8.80 6.03
C THR A 4 -17.06 -9.56 6.24
N THR A 5 -16.68 -10.37 5.25
CA THR A 5 -15.47 -11.17 5.35
C THR A 5 -14.31 -10.24 5.08
N VAL A 6 -13.59 -9.86 6.14
CA VAL A 6 -12.42 -8.99 6.03
C VAL A 6 -11.40 -9.63 5.10
N GLN A 7 -11.07 -8.94 4.02
CA GLN A 7 -10.00 -9.34 3.10
C GLN A 7 -8.67 -8.75 3.58
N ARG A 8 -7.58 -9.49 3.42
CA ARG A 8 -6.25 -9.10 3.90
C ARG A 8 -5.27 -9.09 2.75
N PHE A 9 -4.62 -7.95 2.56
CA PHE A 9 -3.69 -7.74 1.47
C PHE A 9 -2.30 -7.52 2.04
N GLY A 10 -1.35 -8.30 1.53
CA GLY A 10 0.08 -8.09 1.73
C GLY A 10 0.72 -7.77 0.39
N GLN A 11 1.55 -6.74 0.33
CA GLN A 11 2.21 -6.34 -0.90
C GLN A 11 3.66 -5.93 -0.63
N VAL A 12 4.51 -6.09 -1.64
CA VAL A 12 5.92 -5.69 -1.58
C VAL A 12 6.35 -4.88 -2.80
N ILE A 13 7.15 -3.85 -2.57
CA ILE A 13 7.81 -3.04 -3.61
C ILE A 13 9.20 -2.63 -3.14
N GLY A 14 10.08 -2.28 -4.07
CA GLY A 14 11.38 -1.71 -3.73
C GLY A 14 11.31 -0.20 -3.47
N LEU A 15 12.16 0.30 -2.58
CA LEU A 15 12.31 1.72 -2.30
C LEU A 15 13.75 2.17 -2.60
N LYS A 16 13.90 3.24 -3.39
CA LYS A 16 15.22 3.79 -3.72
C LYS A 16 15.90 4.26 -2.44
N SER A 17 17.14 3.83 -2.22
CA SER A 17 17.91 4.15 -1.01
C SER A 17 18.09 5.66 -0.80
N THR A 18 18.18 6.43 -1.90
CA THR A 18 18.27 7.90 -1.89
C THR A 18 16.99 8.59 -1.42
N CYS A 19 15.85 7.88 -1.36
CA CYS A 19 14.54 8.44 -1.04
C CYS A 19 14.04 8.07 0.36
N ILE A 20 14.76 7.22 1.12
CA ILE A 20 14.26 6.66 2.39
C ILE A 20 13.83 7.75 3.37
N GLN A 21 14.63 8.80 3.57
CA GLN A 21 14.27 9.86 4.51
C GLN A 21 13.05 10.65 4.02
N ALA A 22 13.05 11.06 2.75
CA ALA A 22 11.93 11.80 2.16
C ALA A 22 10.62 10.98 2.21
N TYR A 23 10.71 9.66 2.02
CA TYR A 23 9.58 8.75 2.15
C TYR A 23 9.02 8.72 3.58
N ARG A 24 9.89 8.67 4.59
CA ARG A 24 9.48 8.72 6.01
C ARG A 24 8.80 10.05 6.35
N ASP A 25 9.41 11.16 5.95
CA ASP A 25 8.88 12.50 6.21
C ASP A 25 7.51 12.70 5.55
N LEU A 26 7.34 12.19 4.32
CA LEU A 26 6.07 12.20 3.61
C LEU A 26 4.97 11.45 4.38
N HIS A 27 5.29 10.26 4.93
CA HIS A 27 4.33 9.37 5.60
C HIS A 27 4.05 9.71 7.07
N ASP A 28 4.84 10.59 7.69
CA ASP A 28 4.57 11.14 9.03
C ASP A 28 3.37 12.10 9.04
N GLY A 29 2.98 12.61 7.86
CA GLY A 29 1.83 13.50 7.68
C GLY A 29 0.45 12.82 7.65
N SER A 30 -0.58 13.62 7.38
CA SER A 30 -1.96 13.14 7.21
C SER A 30 -2.16 12.32 5.93
N GLY A 31 -1.33 12.57 4.90
CA GLY A 31 -1.42 11.92 3.59
C GLY A 31 -2.84 11.87 3.04
N VAL A 32 -3.23 10.70 2.56
CA VAL A 32 -4.57 10.39 2.01
C VAL A 32 -5.39 9.45 2.90
N ARG A 33 -5.20 9.54 4.23
CA ARG A 33 -5.84 8.63 5.21
C ARG A 33 -7.38 8.64 5.13
N ASP A 34 -7.97 9.78 4.82
CA ASP A 34 -9.42 9.92 4.64
C ASP A 34 -9.91 9.15 3.39
N LEU A 35 -9.17 9.21 2.28
CA LEU A 35 -9.48 8.47 1.06
C LEU A 35 -9.39 6.96 1.27
N LEU A 36 -8.33 6.49 1.94
CA LEU A 36 -8.17 5.09 2.31
C LEU A 36 -9.34 4.61 3.18
N THR A 37 -9.75 5.45 4.14
CA THR A 37 -10.89 5.15 5.01
C THR A 37 -12.20 5.06 4.20
N ALA A 38 -12.43 6.00 3.29
CA ALA A 38 -13.59 6.04 2.41
C ALA A 38 -13.63 4.84 1.43
N ALA A 39 -12.47 4.32 1.02
CA ALA A 39 -12.32 3.13 0.20
C ALA A 39 -12.30 1.81 1.02
N ASN A 40 -12.81 1.84 2.25
CA ASN A 40 -12.91 0.67 3.13
C ASN A 40 -11.58 -0.03 3.47
N ILE A 41 -10.45 0.66 3.35
CA ILE A 41 -9.13 0.20 3.79
C ILE A 41 -8.95 0.54 5.28
N ARG A 42 -8.54 -0.44 6.09
CA ARG A 42 -8.32 -0.36 7.55
C ARG A 42 -6.99 -1.01 7.91
N ASN A 43 -6.48 -0.64 9.09
CA ASN A 43 -5.25 -1.24 9.64
C ASN A 43 -4.07 -1.24 8.63
N PHE A 44 -3.96 -0.17 7.83
CA PHE A 44 -2.93 -0.06 6.81
C PHE A 44 -1.59 0.32 7.44
N ASN A 45 -0.62 -0.58 7.31
CA ASN A 45 0.76 -0.43 7.74
C ASN A 45 1.70 -0.54 6.53
N ILE A 46 2.80 0.22 6.58
CA ILE A 46 3.93 0.04 5.68
C ILE A 46 5.18 -0.15 6.53
N PHE A 47 5.91 -1.23 6.28
CA PHE A 47 7.17 -1.57 6.95
C PHE A 47 8.32 -1.40 5.97
N LEU A 48 9.47 -0.98 6.47
CA LEU A 48 10.71 -0.89 5.69
C LEU A 48 11.75 -1.85 6.25
N THR A 49 12.41 -2.58 5.37
CA THR A 49 13.58 -3.40 5.74
C THR A 49 14.59 -3.41 4.61
N GLU A 50 15.86 -3.49 4.96
CA GLU A 50 16.93 -3.81 4.01
C GLU A 50 17.04 -5.33 3.89
N MET A 51 17.19 -5.83 2.67
CA MET A 51 17.41 -7.25 2.38
C MET A 51 18.90 -7.53 2.14
N PRO A 52 19.34 -8.81 2.20
CA PRO A 52 20.74 -9.19 1.99
C PRO A 52 21.33 -8.77 0.64
N ASP A 53 20.51 -8.43 -0.35
CA ASP A 53 20.96 -7.88 -1.64
C ASP A 53 21.30 -6.38 -1.59
N GLY A 54 21.24 -5.77 -0.39
CA GLY A 54 21.57 -4.38 -0.13
C GLY A 54 20.49 -3.39 -0.55
N LYS A 55 19.28 -3.86 -0.91
CA LYS A 55 18.16 -3.00 -1.28
C LYS A 55 17.15 -2.89 -0.15
N THR A 56 16.49 -1.73 -0.08
CA THR A 56 15.38 -1.49 0.83
C THR A 56 14.06 -1.86 0.16
N TYR A 57 13.20 -2.54 0.91
CA TYR A 57 11.89 -2.96 0.50
C TYR A 57 10.82 -2.42 1.44
N GLU A 58 9.71 -2.01 0.82
CA GLU A 58 8.45 -1.70 1.48
C GLU A 58 7.58 -2.96 1.54
N PHE A 59 7.03 -3.25 2.71
CA PHE A 59 5.99 -4.24 2.91
C PHE A 59 4.72 -3.53 3.37
N ALA A 60 3.72 -3.49 2.49
CA ALA A 60 2.40 -2.94 2.80
C ALA A 60 1.47 -4.06 3.28
N PHE A 61 0.75 -3.82 4.37
CA PHE A 61 -0.33 -4.68 4.84
C PHE A 61 -1.56 -3.83 5.13
N TYR A 62 -2.72 -4.24 4.65
CA TYR A 62 -3.99 -3.65 5.05
C TYR A 62 -5.14 -4.65 5.03
N GLU A 63 -6.20 -4.29 5.74
CA GLU A 63 -7.48 -4.98 5.75
C GLU A 63 -8.48 -4.20 4.93
N TYR A 64 -9.21 -4.88 4.05
CA TYR A 64 -10.36 -4.32 3.35
C TYR A 64 -11.64 -4.87 3.98
N VAL A 65 -12.55 -3.97 4.33
CA VAL A 65 -13.79 -4.28 5.07
C VAL A 65 -15.07 -3.94 4.30
N GLY A 66 -14.95 -3.63 3.01
CA GLY A 66 -16.09 -3.30 2.16
C GLY A 66 -16.68 -4.52 1.45
N ASP A 67 -17.64 -4.27 0.57
CA ASP A 67 -18.38 -5.32 -0.16
C ASP A 67 -17.95 -5.47 -1.62
N ASN A 68 -17.24 -4.47 -2.19
CA ASN A 68 -16.80 -4.47 -3.60
C ASN A 68 -15.42 -3.83 -3.74
N TYR A 69 -14.37 -4.65 -3.61
CA TYR A 69 -12.98 -4.21 -3.64
C TYR A 69 -12.63 -3.50 -4.96
N ASP A 70 -13.00 -4.08 -6.10
CA ASP A 70 -12.63 -3.55 -7.42
C ASP A 70 -13.26 -2.17 -7.65
N GLU A 71 -14.52 -1.97 -7.23
CA GLU A 71 -15.21 -0.68 -7.34
C GLU A 71 -14.59 0.38 -6.42
N ASP A 72 -14.30 0.02 -5.16
CA ASP A 72 -13.68 0.96 -4.22
C ASP A 72 -12.27 1.37 -4.67
N MET A 73 -11.49 0.42 -5.19
CA MET A 73 -10.14 0.71 -5.72
C MET A 73 -10.19 1.52 -7.02
N ALA A 74 -11.15 1.24 -7.91
CA ALA A 74 -11.35 2.04 -9.12
C ALA A 74 -11.71 3.50 -8.78
N ARG A 75 -12.58 3.71 -7.78
CA ARG A 75 -12.89 5.06 -7.28
C ARG A 75 -11.67 5.76 -6.68
N LEU A 76 -10.88 5.04 -5.88
CA LEU A 76 -9.65 5.58 -5.28
C LEU A 76 -8.61 5.95 -6.36
N ALA A 77 -8.45 5.14 -7.40
CA ALA A 77 -7.49 5.37 -8.48
C ALA A 77 -7.77 6.62 -9.32
N VAL A 78 -9.05 7.02 -9.43
CA VAL A 78 -9.45 8.22 -10.18
C VAL A 78 -9.61 9.47 -9.31
N ASP A 79 -9.47 9.37 -7.97
CA ASP A 79 -9.53 10.52 -7.08
C ASP A 79 -8.29 11.43 -7.31
N PRO A 80 -8.48 12.72 -7.64
CA PRO A 80 -7.36 13.62 -7.92
C PRO A 80 -6.37 13.77 -6.76
N ARG A 81 -6.84 13.74 -5.51
CA ARG A 81 -5.96 13.87 -4.33
C ARG A 81 -5.09 12.62 -4.16
N ASN A 82 -5.64 11.45 -4.48
CA ASN A 82 -4.86 10.20 -4.51
C ASN A 82 -3.83 10.23 -5.65
N GLN A 83 -4.21 10.70 -6.83
CA GLN A 83 -3.27 10.84 -7.96
C GLN A 83 -2.12 11.81 -7.65
N GLU A 84 -2.40 12.97 -7.05
CA GLU A 84 -1.34 13.91 -6.63
C GLU A 84 -0.42 13.30 -5.57
N TRP A 85 -0.98 12.53 -4.63
CA TRP A 85 -0.17 11.80 -3.66
C TRP A 85 0.77 10.77 -4.33
N LEU A 86 0.24 9.97 -5.26
CA LEU A 86 1.01 8.96 -5.99
C LEU A 86 2.10 9.57 -6.88
N LYS A 87 1.86 10.74 -7.50
CA LYS A 87 2.90 11.47 -8.25
C LYS A 87 4.15 11.79 -7.43
N ILE A 88 4.01 11.90 -6.11
CA ILE A 88 5.13 12.14 -5.18
C ILE A 88 5.75 10.81 -4.75
N CYS A 89 4.93 9.81 -4.42
CA CYS A 89 5.37 8.54 -3.86
C CYS A 89 5.97 7.59 -4.91
N ASP A 90 5.30 7.40 -6.05
CA ASP A 90 5.67 6.41 -7.08
C ASP A 90 7.12 6.59 -7.59
N PRO A 91 7.64 7.83 -7.81
CA PRO A 91 9.02 8.01 -8.24
C PRO A 91 10.07 7.58 -7.20
N MET A 92 9.70 7.42 -5.93
CA MET A 92 10.60 6.90 -4.89
C MET A 92 10.74 5.39 -4.95
N GLN A 93 9.76 4.70 -5.53
CA GLN A 93 9.63 3.26 -5.58
C GLN A 93 10.23 2.65 -6.85
N PHE A 94 10.41 1.33 -6.84
CA PHE A 94 10.71 0.54 -8.02
C PHE A 94 10.03 -0.85 -7.95
N PRO A 95 9.38 -1.31 -9.04
CA PRO A 95 8.78 -2.64 -9.09
C PRO A 95 9.80 -3.77 -8.96
N LEU A 96 9.33 -4.93 -8.49
CA LEU A 96 10.11 -6.17 -8.53
C LEU A 96 10.27 -6.66 -9.99
N PRO A 97 11.26 -7.52 -10.29
CA PRO A 97 11.43 -8.08 -11.63
C PRO A 97 10.16 -8.80 -12.12
N GLY A 98 9.64 -8.36 -13.27
CA GLY A 98 8.42 -8.90 -13.89
C GLY A 98 7.11 -8.27 -13.40
N GLU A 99 7.18 -7.26 -12.53
CA GLU A 99 6.01 -6.51 -12.06
C GLU A 99 6.08 -5.07 -12.60
N ASP A 100 4.91 -4.47 -12.85
CA ASP A 100 4.81 -3.04 -13.23
C ASP A 100 4.56 -2.13 -12.01
N SER A 101 4.21 -2.72 -10.86
CA SER A 101 3.89 -2.00 -9.61
C SER A 101 4.14 -2.93 -8.41
N TRP A 102 3.46 -2.67 -7.29
CA TRP A 102 3.46 -3.48 -6.09
C TRP A 102 3.11 -4.94 -6.39
N ARG A 103 3.95 -5.87 -5.93
CA ARG A 103 3.67 -7.30 -6.04
C ARG A 103 2.73 -7.75 -4.94
N GLN A 104 1.64 -8.41 -5.30
CA GLN A 104 0.75 -9.06 -4.33
C GLN A 104 1.42 -10.28 -3.69
N MET A 105 1.27 -10.43 -2.39
CA MET A 105 1.76 -11.59 -1.62
C MET A 105 0.61 -12.55 -1.34
N GLU A 106 0.90 -13.85 -1.36
CA GLU A 106 -0.07 -14.88 -0.98
C GLU A 106 -0.28 -14.87 0.54
N ASN A 107 -1.54 -14.73 0.97
CA ASN A 107 -1.91 -14.88 2.38
C ASN A 107 -2.13 -16.35 2.71
N VAL A 108 -1.07 -17.03 3.15
CA VAL A 108 -1.09 -18.48 3.44
C VAL A 108 -1.61 -18.83 4.84
N PHE A 109 -1.63 -17.88 5.78
CA PHE A 109 -2.01 -18.12 7.17
C PHE A 109 -2.55 -16.86 7.84
N TYR A 110 -3.65 -17.00 8.58
CA TYR A 110 -4.20 -15.97 9.44
C TYR A 110 -4.68 -16.60 10.74
N ASN A 111 -4.28 -16.00 11.87
CA ASN A 111 -4.85 -16.29 13.18
C ASN A 111 -5.63 -15.04 13.65
N PRO A 112 -6.93 -15.15 13.95
CA PRO A 112 -7.75 -14.04 14.41
C PRO A 112 -7.42 -13.54 15.82
#